data_AF-A0A522E2H6-F1
#
_entry.id   AF-A0A522E2H6-F1
#
_cell.length_a   1.000
_cell.length_b   1.000
_cell.length_c   1.000
_cell.angle_alpha   90.00
_cell.angle_beta   90.00
_cell.angle_gamma   90.00
#
_symmetry.space_group_name_H-M   'P 1'
#
loop_
_entity.id
_entity.type
_entity.pdbx_description
1 polymer ?
#
loop_
_entity_poly.entity_id
_entity_poly.type
_entity_poly.pdbx_seq_one_letter_code
_entity_poly.pdbx_strand_id
1 'polypeptide(L)'
;MKRILMLSTSLTLLLISTIAMAMPGIPNRFHGNVNFINGPAPDGILVETKVDGVTVASTTTTGGTYGFAPNTFDMIDPDNTMAGKNISFFVVGLATGKTATFINGESSTLDLTANAYVNEIPLAQEIRNRLIVVSPNSPAKINIAGKLFISITSLTTTVANIHQVSALGDGFYGGEYAPPAGQNLMMGYEIDISGEVNITATMNYDALGFDEGTVKSYQFNGKWVEMPMSKDTSAHTITFTITSAHTPYALFAALTPTTTGGGGSGGPVAGGRSAIIQTTSTTTATLPAQPPSNPPYQSSATNQTQSYNVPTGMFLGVSTATWTGILIALAMITGAALLYMRSNEMYPFGKK
;
A
#
# COMPACT_ATOMS: atom_id res chain seq x y z
N MET A 1 47.30 38.65 47.57
CA MET A 1 47.28 37.97 46.25
C MET A 1 47.14 36.44 46.35
N LYS A 2 47.89 35.70 47.18
CA LYS A 2 47.77 34.23 47.31
C LYS A 2 46.36 33.69 47.66
N ARG A 3 45.56 34.44 48.43
CA ARG A 3 44.18 34.05 48.82
C ARG A 3 43.13 34.22 47.70
N ILE A 4 43.35 35.18 46.78
CA ILE A 4 42.47 35.38 45.62
C ILE A 4 42.77 34.34 44.54
N LEU A 5 44.04 33.94 44.40
CA LEU A 5 44.44 32.85 43.50
C LEU A 5 43.82 31.50 43.93
N MET A 6 43.82 31.17 45.23
CA MET A 6 43.20 29.92 45.73
C MET A 6 41.68 29.87 45.57
N LEU A 7 40.98 31.01 45.69
CA LEU A 7 39.53 31.07 45.53
C LEU A 7 39.11 30.89 44.06
N SER A 8 39.91 31.43 43.13
CA SER A 8 39.71 31.27 41.68
C SER A 8 39.86 29.81 41.25
N THR A 9 40.93 29.13 41.68
CA THR A 9 41.16 27.71 41.31
C THR A 9 40.09 26.77 41.87
N SER A 10 39.57 27.05 43.08
CA SER A 10 38.49 26.26 43.69
C SER A 10 37.15 26.44 42.97
N LEU A 11 36.86 27.66 42.50
CA LEU A 11 35.65 27.94 41.71
C LEU A 11 35.70 27.29 40.32
N THR A 12 36.87 27.25 39.68
CA THR A 12 37.05 26.57 38.38
C THR A 12 36.88 25.05 38.51
N LEU A 13 37.31 24.43 39.62
CA LEU A 13 37.15 22.99 39.83
C LEU A 13 35.68 22.58 40.10
N LEU A 14 34.88 23.48 40.69
CA LEU A 14 33.45 23.27 40.91
C LEU A 14 32.63 23.36 39.61
N LEU A 15 33.09 24.16 38.63
CA LEU A 15 32.44 24.33 37.32
C LEU A 15 32.60 23.12 36.37
N ILE A 16 33.44 22.12 36.70
CA ILE A 16 33.62 20.91 35.89
C ILE A 16 32.55 19.83 36.21
N SER A 17 31.71 20.04 37.23
CA SER A 17 30.96 18.94 37.88
C SER A 17 29.63 18.48 37.24
N THR A 18 29.23 18.89 36.02
CA THR A 18 27.91 18.43 35.49
C THR A 18 27.79 18.23 33.98
N ILE A 19 28.82 17.67 33.32
CA ILE A 19 28.55 16.99 32.04
C ILE A 19 27.98 15.61 32.39
N ALA A 20 26.69 15.56 32.73
CA ALA A 20 25.96 14.31 32.86
C ALA A 20 25.86 13.70 31.45
N MET A 21 26.83 12.87 31.11
CA MET A 21 26.76 12.04 29.91
C MET A 21 25.64 11.03 30.17
N ALA A 22 24.46 11.26 29.60
CA ALA A 22 23.41 10.25 29.58
C ALA A 22 23.99 9.00 28.89
N MET A 23 24.26 7.95 29.66
CA MET A 23 24.64 6.67 29.11
C MET A 23 23.44 6.20 28.28
N PRO A 24 23.60 5.89 26.98
CA PRO A 24 22.50 5.43 26.16
C PRO A 24 21.78 4.26 26.83
N GLY A 25 20.45 4.31 26.88
CA GLY A 25 19.65 3.23 27.46
C GLY A 25 19.94 1.89 26.77
N ILE A 26 19.95 0.81 27.54
CA ILE A 26 20.18 -0.54 27.02
C ILE A 26 19.00 -0.90 26.11
N PRO A 27 19.23 -1.27 24.83
CA PRO A 27 18.14 -1.52 23.89
C PRO A 27 17.19 -2.64 24.34
N ASN A 28 15.92 -2.51 23.98
CA ASN A 28 14.97 -3.64 24.00
C ASN A 28 14.93 -4.29 22.63
N ARG A 29 15.09 -5.61 22.55
CA ARG A 29 15.18 -6.36 21.29
C ARG A 29 13.97 -7.25 21.07
N PHE A 30 13.38 -7.18 19.88
CA PHE A 30 12.32 -8.09 19.45
C PHE A 30 12.78 -8.97 18.30
N HIS A 31 12.31 -10.22 18.24
CA HIS A 31 12.55 -11.12 17.12
C HIS A 31 11.43 -12.15 17.00
N GLY A 32 11.26 -12.77 15.84
CA GLY A 32 10.25 -13.81 15.64
C GLY A 32 9.97 -14.09 14.18
N ASN A 33 8.88 -14.80 13.93
CA ASN A 33 8.37 -15.09 12.58
C ASN A 33 7.41 -13.99 12.13
N VAL A 34 7.35 -13.75 10.82
CA VAL A 34 6.36 -12.89 10.19
C VAL A 34 5.58 -13.71 9.17
N ASN A 35 4.26 -13.76 9.34
CA ASN A 35 3.37 -14.48 8.44
C ASN A 35 2.34 -13.55 7.79
N PHE A 36 1.95 -13.90 6.57
CA PHE A 36 0.81 -13.38 5.85
C PHE A 36 -0.25 -14.48 5.71
N ILE A 37 -1.40 -14.17 5.10
CA ILE A 37 -2.50 -15.13 4.95
C ILE A 37 -2.06 -16.39 4.19
N ASN A 38 -1.16 -16.23 3.21
CA ASN A 38 -0.71 -17.32 2.34
C ASN A 38 0.69 -17.86 2.66
N GLY A 39 1.26 -17.56 3.84
CA GLY A 39 2.52 -18.16 4.29
C GLY A 39 3.51 -17.17 4.92
N PRO A 40 4.79 -17.57 5.06
CA PRO A 40 5.82 -16.72 5.66
C PRO A 40 6.10 -15.48 4.79
N ALA A 41 6.52 -14.39 5.44
CA ALA A 41 6.92 -13.17 4.74
C ALA A 41 8.13 -13.41 3.82
N PRO A 42 8.13 -12.89 2.59
CA PRO A 42 9.32 -12.85 1.76
C PRO A 42 10.44 -12.05 2.41
N ASP A 43 11.65 -12.11 1.83
CA ASP A 43 12.77 -11.28 2.27
C ASP A 43 12.54 -9.80 1.98
N GLY A 44 13.06 -8.93 2.84
CA GLY A 44 13.02 -7.49 2.64
C GLY A 44 11.69 -6.81 3.01
N ILE A 45 10.75 -7.53 3.62
CA ILE A 45 9.50 -6.95 4.12
C ILE A 45 9.78 -6.09 5.35
N LEU A 46 9.36 -4.83 5.31
CA LEU A 46 9.55 -3.87 6.39
C LEU A 46 8.71 -4.24 7.61
N VAL A 47 9.36 -4.31 8.78
CA VAL A 47 8.73 -4.45 10.10
C VAL A 47 9.04 -3.20 10.89
N GLU A 48 8.02 -2.58 11.49
CA GLU A 48 8.15 -1.35 12.25
C GLU A 48 7.51 -1.49 13.63
N THR A 49 8.08 -0.78 14.59
CA THR A 49 7.46 -0.57 15.90
C THR A 49 7.12 0.89 16.07
N LYS A 50 5.92 1.16 16.59
CA LYS A 50 5.46 2.50 16.93
C LYS A 50 5.15 2.63 18.40
N VAL A 51 5.53 3.77 18.98
CA VAL A 51 5.16 4.19 20.33
C VAL A 51 4.45 5.53 20.19
N ASP A 52 3.25 5.65 20.77
CA ASP A 52 2.41 6.85 20.65
C ASP A 52 2.17 7.27 19.18
N GLY A 53 2.11 6.30 18.26
CA GLY A 53 1.91 6.50 16.82
C GLY A 53 3.17 6.87 16.02
N VAL A 54 4.32 7.07 16.67
CA VAL A 54 5.59 7.44 16.03
C VAL A 54 6.46 6.20 15.82
N THR A 55 7.03 6.00 14.63
CA THR A 55 7.99 4.91 14.37
C THR A 55 9.26 5.15 15.17
N VAL A 56 9.62 4.18 16.03
CA VAL A 56 10.80 4.27 16.92
C VAL A 56 11.90 3.28 16.54
N ALA A 57 11.58 2.23 15.79
CA ALA A 57 12.55 1.32 15.19
C ALA A 57 11.94 0.64 13.97
N SER A 58 12.80 0.18 13.06
CA SER A 58 12.41 -0.66 11.94
C SER A 58 13.49 -1.72 11.63
N THR A 59 13.07 -2.80 10.99
CA THR A 59 13.93 -3.86 10.46
C THR A 59 13.31 -4.46 9.19
N THR A 60 13.97 -5.41 8.56
CA THR A 60 13.42 -6.18 7.44
C THR A 60 13.46 -7.67 7.69
N THR A 61 12.56 -8.40 7.04
CA THR A 61 12.50 -9.86 7.14
C THR A 61 13.60 -10.55 6.35
N THR A 62 13.99 -11.74 6.80
CA THR A 62 14.86 -12.68 6.09
C THR A 62 14.41 -14.10 6.43
N GLY A 63 14.11 -14.92 5.42
CA GLY A 63 13.59 -16.27 5.56
C GLY A 63 12.28 -16.36 6.34
N GLY A 64 11.40 -15.35 6.25
CA GLY A 64 10.16 -15.29 7.04
C GLY A 64 10.33 -14.89 8.50
N THR A 65 11.54 -14.49 8.92
CA THR A 65 11.83 -14.05 10.29
C THR A 65 12.27 -12.59 10.34
N TYR A 66 12.20 -11.96 11.52
CA TYR A 66 12.68 -10.60 11.76
C TYR A 66 13.46 -10.52 13.08
N GLY A 67 14.33 -9.52 13.21
CA GLY A 67 15.08 -9.26 14.45
C GLY A 67 16.26 -10.18 14.72
N PHE A 68 16.60 -11.06 13.78
CA PHE A 68 17.79 -11.91 13.80
C PHE A 68 18.93 -11.29 12.99
N ALA A 69 20.18 -11.65 13.30
CA ALA A 69 21.33 -11.22 12.51
C ALA A 69 21.17 -11.63 11.03
N PRO A 70 21.52 -10.76 10.06
CA PRO A 70 22.16 -9.46 10.25
C PRO A 70 21.20 -8.31 10.60
N ASN A 71 19.90 -8.51 10.48
CA ASN A 71 18.85 -7.48 10.64
C ASN A 71 18.27 -7.51 12.06
N THR A 72 19.10 -7.20 13.08
CA THR A 72 18.62 -7.09 14.46
C THR A 72 17.56 -6.00 14.58
N PHE A 73 16.65 -6.16 15.54
CA PHE A 73 15.56 -5.21 15.76
C PHE A 73 15.63 -4.66 17.17
N ASP A 74 16.56 -3.73 17.32
CA ASP A 74 16.93 -3.08 18.56
C ASP A 74 16.22 -1.73 18.67
N MET A 75 15.41 -1.57 19.71
CA MET A 75 14.78 -0.31 20.06
C MET A 75 15.64 0.40 21.10
N ILE A 76 16.25 1.52 20.72
CA ILE A 76 17.19 2.27 21.58
C ILE A 76 16.44 3.38 22.33
N ASP A 77 16.64 3.48 23.65
CA ASP A 77 16.06 4.52 24.52
C ASP A 77 17.14 5.47 25.04
N PRO A 78 17.66 6.40 24.21
CA PRO A 78 18.80 7.24 24.58
C PRO A 78 18.49 8.17 25.75
N ASP A 79 17.23 8.59 25.90
CA ASP A 79 16.78 9.56 26.91
C ASP A 79 16.10 8.89 28.13
N ASN A 80 16.03 7.55 28.15
CA ASN A 80 15.36 6.76 29.19
C ASN A 80 13.88 7.16 29.39
N THR A 81 13.16 7.41 28.30
CA THR A 81 11.76 7.86 28.30
C THR A 81 10.78 6.82 27.78
N MET A 82 11.26 5.70 27.23
CA MET A 82 10.41 4.65 26.67
C MET A 82 10.05 3.55 27.68
N ALA A 83 10.79 3.42 28.79
CA ALA A 83 10.49 2.45 29.84
C ALA A 83 9.00 2.42 30.23
N GLY A 84 8.38 1.24 30.11
CA GLY A 84 6.96 1.02 30.45
C GLY A 84 5.95 1.44 29.37
N LYS A 85 6.39 2.09 28.29
CA LYS A 85 5.47 2.47 27.20
C LYS A 85 5.00 1.25 26.40
N ASN A 86 3.81 1.37 25.82
CA ASN A 86 3.25 0.35 24.95
C ASN A 86 3.77 0.51 23.51
N ILE A 87 4.28 -0.58 22.96
CA ILE A 87 4.82 -0.68 21.60
C ILE A 87 3.79 -1.38 20.73
N SER A 88 3.52 -0.86 19.55
CA SER A 88 2.66 -1.49 18.54
C SER A 88 3.48 -1.93 17.33
N PHE A 89 3.21 -3.12 16.79
CA PHE A 89 3.98 -3.72 15.70
C PHE A 89 3.24 -3.67 14.37
N PHE A 90 3.97 -3.31 13.31
CA PHE A 90 3.47 -3.14 11.96
C PHE A 90 4.33 -3.91 10.96
N VAL A 91 3.72 -4.38 9.88
CA VAL A 91 4.39 -5.08 8.76
C VAL A 91 3.92 -4.42 7.46
N VAL A 92 4.83 -3.79 6.72
CA VAL A 92 4.51 -2.93 5.55
C VAL A 92 3.42 -1.91 5.89
N GLY A 93 3.53 -1.26 7.05
CA GLY A 93 2.54 -0.31 7.54
C GLY A 93 1.20 -0.91 8.00
N LEU A 94 0.98 -2.23 7.87
CA LEU A 94 -0.22 -2.91 8.35
C LEU A 94 -0.08 -3.24 9.84
N ALA A 95 -1.07 -2.84 10.64
CA ALA A 95 -1.10 -3.20 12.05
C ALA A 95 -1.25 -4.72 12.22
N THR A 96 -0.38 -5.32 13.03
CA THR A 96 -0.44 -6.76 13.34
C THR A 96 -1.39 -7.09 14.49
N GLY A 97 -1.87 -6.05 15.20
CA GLY A 97 -2.62 -6.19 16.45
C GLY A 97 -1.76 -6.64 17.65
N LYS A 98 -0.46 -6.89 17.44
CA LYS A 98 0.48 -7.23 18.53
C LYS A 98 0.99 -5.97 19.20
N THR A 99 1.11 -6.05 20.52
CA THR A 99 1.72 -5.01 21.35
C THR A 99 2.66 -5.63 22.38
N ALA A 100 3.61 -4.85 22.88
CA ALA A 100 4.51 -5.23 23.97
C ALA A 100 4.87 -4.02 24.83
N THR A 101 5.25 -4.24 26.08
CA THR A 101 5.78 -3.18 26.95
C THR A 101 7.27 -3.01 26.69
N PHE A 102 7.74 -1.77 26.59
CA PHE A 102 9.16 -1.51 26.46
C PHE A 102 9.89 -1.70 27.80
N ILE A 103 10.88 -2.60 27.82
CA ILE A 103 11.73 -2.89 28.99
C ILE A 103 13.19 -2.83 28.54
N ASN A 104 13.97 -1.92 29.13
CA ASN A 104 15.39 -1.74 28.81
C ASN A 104 16.18 -3.05 29.01
N GLY A 105 16.95 -3.44 28.00
CA GLY A 105 17.81 -4.62 28.02
C GLY A 105 17.09 -5.96 27.88
N GLU A 106 15.78 -5.98 27.70
CA GLU A 106 15.05 -7.22 27.44
C GLU A 106 15.24 -7.69 25.99
N SER A 107 15.18 -9.00 25.79
CA SER A 107 15.03 -9.59 24.45
C SER A 107 13.83 -10.52 24.44
N SER A 108 12.84 -10.19 23.60
CA SER A 108 11.55 -10.88 23.54
C SER A 108 11.33 -11.54 22.19
N THR A 109 10.82 -12.78 22.22
CA THR A 109 10.29 -13.44 21.02
C THR A 109 8.83 -13.05 20.83
N LEU A 110 8.48 -12.58 19.64
CA LEU A 110 7.12 -12.17 19.29
C LEU A 110 6.84 -12.53 17.83
N ASP A 111 5.88 -13.41 17.57
CA ASP A 111 5.47 -13.72 16.20
C ASP A 111 4.42 -12.71 15.71
N LEU A 112 4.61 -12.25 14.47
CA LEU A 112 3.78 -11.26 13.81
C LEU A 112 2.94 -11.91 12.70
N THR A 113 1.73 -11.39 12.52
CA THR A 113 0.88 -11.77 11.39
C THR A 113 0.24 -10.53 10.80
N ALA A 114 0.38 -10.35 9.49
CA ALA A 114 -0.25 -9.29 8.73
C ALA A 114 -1.45 -9.84 7.95
N ASN A 115 -2.60 -9.17 8.06
CA ASN A 115 -3.83 -9.59 7.39
C ASN A 115 -3.87 -9.14 5.92
N ALA A 116 -2.92 -9.65 5.13
CA ALA A 116 -2.80 -9.40 3.70
C ALA A 116 -2.28 -10.65 2.98
N TYR A 117 -2.46 -10.69 1.66
CA TYR A 117 -1.80 -11.66 0.77
C TYR A 117 -0.47 -11.10 0.30
N VAL A 118 0.45 -11.97 -0.12
CA VAL A 118 1.71 -11.57 -0.75
C VAL A 118 1.86 -12.28 -2.09
N ASN A 119 2.23 -11.54 -3.12
CA ASN A 119 2.50 -12.00 -4.49
C ASN A 119 1.32 -12.62 -5.25
N GLU A 120 0.40 -13.33 -4.60
CA GLU A 120 -0.71 -13.98 -5.29
C GLU A 120 -1.93 -14.09 -4.38
N ILE A 121 -3.10 -13.83 -4.96
CA ILE A 121 -4.38 -14.25 -4.38
C ILE A 121 -4.80 -15.53 -5.10
N PRO A 122 -5.15 -16.60 -4.35
CA PRO A 122 -5.61 -17.85 -4.93
C PRO A 122 -6.76 -17.65 -5.92
N LEU A 123 -6.85 -18.54 -6.91
CA LEU A 123 -7.92 -18.57 -7.91
C LEU A 123 -9.29 -18.40 -7.23
N ALA A 124 -10.03 -17.37 -7.64
CA ALA A 124 -11.33 -17.06 -7.09
C ALA A 124 -12.33 -16.74 -8.22
N GLN A 125 -13.63 -16.81 -7.92
CA GLN A 125 -14.66 -16.26 -8.81
C GLN A 125 -14.84 -14.76 -8.61
N GLU A 126 -14.56 -14.27 -7.40
CA GLU A 126 -14.63 -12.88 -7.02
C GLU A 126 -13.66 -12.59 -5.87
N ILE A 127 -13.12 -11.37 -5.83
CA ILE A 127 -12.31 -10.86 -4.74
C ILE A 127 -12.94 -9.57 -4.23
N ARG A 128 -13.09 -9.44 -2.90
CA ARG A 128 -13.60 -8.22 -2.24
C ARG A 128 -12.78 -7.90 -1.00
N ASN A 129 -12.54 -6.61 -0.76
CA ASN A 129 -11.91 -6.05 0.43
C ASN A 129 -10.64 -6.82 0.86
N ARG A 130 -9.70 -6.99 -0.07
CA ARG A 130 -8.42 -7.68 0.18
C ARG A 130 -7.26 -6.72 0.09
N LEU A 131 -6.29 -6.92 0.96
CA LEU A 131 -5.00 -6.25 0.88
C LEU A 131 -3.99 -7.23 0.27
N ILE A 132 -3.19 -6.74 -0.67
CA ILE A 132 -2.09 -7.49 -1.25
C ILE A 132 -0.80 -6.67 -1.17
N VAL A 133 0.25 -7.27 -0.65
CA VAL A 133 1.60 -6.70 -0.67
C VAL A 133 2.20 -6.92 -2.04
N VAL A 134 2.70 -5.83 -2.62
CA VAL A 134 3.36 -5.79 -3.92
C VAL A 134 4.80 -5.36 -3.70
N SER A 135 5.75 -6.12 -4.23
CA SER A 135 7.18 -5.81 -4.12
C SER A 135 7.80 -5.57 -5.51
N PRO A 136 8.86 -4.76 -5.63
CA PRO A 136 9.42 -4.39 -6.94
C PRO A 136 9.89 -5.58 -7.78
N ASN A 137 10.39 -6.62 -7.11
CA ASN A 137 10.92 -7.82 -7.75
C ASN A 137 9.91 -8.98 -7.76
N SER A 138 8.69 -8.77 -7.25
CA SER A 138 7.66 -9.80 -7.19
C SER A 138 6.28 -9.19 -7.46
N PRO A 139 5.86 -9.15 -8.75
CA PRO A 139 4.53 -8.70 -9.12
C PRO A 139 3.45 -9.51 -8.41
N ALA A 140 2.44 -8.81 -7.93
CA ALA A 140 1.24 -9.42 -7.39
C ALA A 140 0.35 -9.93 -8.53
N LYS A 141 -0.17 -11.16 -8.40
CA LYS A 141 -0.99 -11.82 -9.41
C LYS A 141 -2.37 -12.14 -8.86
N ILE A 142 -3.38 -11.91 -9.69
CA ILE A 142 -4.77 -12.30 -9.43
C ILE A 142 -5.23 -13.10 -10.63
N ASN A 143 -5.91 -14.21 -10.38
CA ASN A 143 -6.57 -15.01 -11.39
C ASN A 143 -8.06 -15.16 -11.04
N ILE A 144 -8.94 -14.69 -11.92
CA ILE A 144 -10.39 -14.84 -11.80
C ILE A 144 -10.85 -15.88 -12.81
N ALA A 145 -11.26 -17.04 -12.28
CA ALA A 145 -11.81 -18.16 -13.03
C ALA A 145 -11.02 -18.59 -14.29
N GLY A 146 -9.71 -18.32 -14.36
CA GLY A 146 -8.87 -18.62 -15.54
C GLY A 146 -9.15 -17.73 -16.76
N LYS A 147 -9.99 -16.70 -16.60
CA LYS A 147 -10.45 -15.83 -17.69
C LYS A 147 -9.91 -14.40 -17.58
N LEU A 148 -9.66 -13.92 -16.37
CA LEU A 148 -8.99 -12.64 -16.14
C LEU A 148 -7.75 -12.87 -15.27
N PHE A 149 -6.61 -12.39 -15.77
CA PHE A 149 -5.33 -12.36 -15.06
C PHE A 149 -4.95 -10.90 -14.83
N ILE A 150 -4.70 -10.50 -13.58
CA ILE A 150 -4.22 -9.15 -13.26
C ILE A 150 -2.80 -9.29 -12.71
N SER A 151 -1.90 -8.46 -13.24
CA SER A 151 -0.55 -8.28 -12.71
C SER A 151 -0.43 -6.86 -12.13
N ILE A 152 -0.11 -6.79 -10.85
CA ILE A 152 0.07 -5.55 -10.11
C ILE A 152 1.56 -5.40 -9.80
N THR A 153 2.17 -4.30 -10.24
CA THR A 153 3.58 -4.01 -10.02
C THR A 153 3.74 -2.69 -9.29
N SER A 154 4.86 -2.50 -8.60
CA SER A 154 5.21 -1.22 -7.99
C SER A 154 6.73 -1.03 -8.02
N LEU A 155 7.19 0.21 -7.89
CA LEU A 155 8.62 0.53 -7.79
C LEU A 155 9.15 0.38 -6.37
N THR A 156 8.26 0.38 -5.37
CA THR A 156 8.57 0.17 -3.95
C THR A 156 7.73 -0.96 -3.39
N THR A 157 8.09 -1.48 -2.21
CA THR A 157 7.21 -2.42 -1.51
C THR A 157 6.03 -1.63 -0.94
N THR A 158 4.82 -1.95 -1.38
CA THR A 158 3.60 -1.23 -1.00
C THR A 158 2.44 -2.20 -0.81
N VAL A 159 1.30 -1.68 -0.35
CA VAL A 159 0.04 -2.42 -0.22
C VAL A 159 -0.95 -1.89 -1.25
N ALA A 160 -1.45 -2.77 -2.11
CA ALA A 160 -2.61 -2.49 -2.93
C ALA A 160 -3.89 -2.93 -2.20
N ASN A 161 -4.93 -2.11 -2.28
CA ASN A 161 -6.25 -2.41 -1.76
C ASN A 161 -7.17 -2.83 -2.90
N ILE A 162 -7.63 -4.06 -2.85
CA ILE A 162 -8.57 -4.64 -3.80
C ILE A 162 -9.96 -4.50 -3.21
N HIS A 163 -10.69 -3.49 -3.69
CA HIS A 163 -12.07 -3.26 -3.29
C HIS A 163 -12.98 -4.33 -3.90
N GLN A 164 -12.88 -4.53 -5.22
CA GLN A 164 -13.65 -5.53 -5.93
C GLN A 164 -12.94 -5.98 -7.23
N VAL A 165 -12.88 -7.29 -7.46
CA VAL A 165 -12.61 -7.86 -8.78
C VAL A 165 -13.62 -8.97 -9.04
N SER A 166 -14.49 -8.79 -10.02
CA SER A 166 -15.58 -9.75 -10.32
C SER A 166 -16.00 -9.68 -11.77
N ALA A 167 -16.48 -10.79 -12.33
CA ALA A 167 -17.16 -10.77 -13.62
C ALA A 167 -18.44 -9.90 -13.56
N LEU A 168 -18.73 -9.16 -14.63
CA LEU A 168 -20.01 -8.49 -14.79
C LEU A 168 -21.07 -9.50 -15.22
N GLY A 169 -22.25 -9.44 -14.60
CA GLY A 169 -23.37 -10.30 -14.97
C GLY A 169 -24.08 -9.84 -16.24
N ASP A 170 -24.80 -10.75 -16.90
CA ASP A 170 -25.52 -10.49 -18.16
C ASP A 170 -26.50 -9.31 -18.07
N GLY A 171 -27.09 -9.09 -16.89
CA GLY A 171 -28.02 -7.98 -16.63
C GLY A 171 -27.36 -6.59 -16.58
N PHE A 172 -26.03 -6.51 -16.61
CA PHE A 172 -25.30 -5.25 -16.50
C PHE A 172 -25.43 -4.38 -17.76
N TYR A 173 -25.54 -4.98 -18.94
CA TYR A 173 -25.33 -4.33 -20.24
C TYR A 173 -26.59 -3.69 -20.84
N GLY A 174 -27.42 -3.06 -20.01
CA GLY A 174 -28.64 -2.35 -20.41
C GLY A 174 -28.50 -0.82 -20.33
N GLY A 175 -29.36 -0.10 -21.06
CA GLY A 175 -29.43 1.37 -20.98
C GLY A 175 -28.10 2.04 -21.36
N GLU A 176 -27.53 2.81 -20.43
CA GLU A 176 -26.26 3.52 -20.63
C GLU A 176 -25.05 2.57 -20.72
N TYR A 177 -25.18 1.34 -20.23
CA TYR A 177 -24.14 0.30 -20.30
C TYR A 177 -24.24 -0.57 -21.56
N ALA A 178 -25.16 -0.26 -22.46
CA ALA A 178 -25.31 -1.01 -23.70
C ALA A 178 -23.99 -1.08 -24.49
N PRO A 179 -23.68 -2.23 -25.12
CA PRO A 179 -22.50 -2.35 -25.97
C PRO A 179 -22.45 -1.26 -27.04
N PRO A 180 -21.26 -0.81 -27.47
CA PRO A 180 -21.11 0.07 -28.62
C PRO A 180 -21.86 -0.48 -29.85
N ALA A 181 -22.45 0.40 -30.67
CA ALA A 181 -23.25 -0.02 -31.81
C ALA A 181 -22.49 -0.96 -32.76
N GLY A 182 -23.13 -2.07 -33.16
CA GLY A 182 -22.55 -3.09 -34.02
C GLY A 182 -21.55 -4.03 -33.32
N GLN A 183 -21.36 -3.89 -32.01
CA GLN A 183 -20.50 -4.74 -31.20
C GLN A 183 -21.34 -5.59 -30.24
N ASN A 184 -20.81 -6.74 -29.86
CA ASN A 184 -21.41 -7.68 -28.92
C ASN A 184 -20.44 -7.91 -27.77
N LEU A 185 -20.99 -8.14 -26.58
CA LEU A 185 -20.19 -8.42 -25.39
C LEU A 185 -19.51 -9.78 -25.54
N MET A 186 -18.20 -9.80 -25.29
CA MET A 186 -17.46 -11.05 -25.10
C MET A 186 -17.31 -11.36 -23.61
N MET A 187 -16.92 -10.35 -22.83
CA MET A 187 -16.83 -10.42 -21.37
C MET A 187 -16.63 -9.02 -20.78
N GLY A 188 -16.91 -8.88 -19.49
CA GLY A 188 -16.47 -7.72 -18.74
C GLY A 188 -16.33 -8.02 -17.26
N TYR A 189 -15.60 -7.13 -16.60
CA TYR A 189 -15.22 -7.25 -15.21
C TYR A 189 -15.28 -5.89 -14.52
N GLU A 190 -15.72 -5.94 -13.27
CA GLU A 190 -15.43 -4.90 -12.30
C GLU A 190 -13.99 -5.10 -11.83
N ILE A 191 -13.14 -4.07 -11.93
CA ILE A 191 -11.74 -4.13 -11.47
C ILE A 191 -11.43 -2.83 -10.69
N ASP A 192 -11.69 -2.85 -9.39
CA ASP A 192 -11.45 -1.75 -8.47
C ASP A 192 -10.28 -2.09 -7.53
N ILE A 193 -9.12 -1.54 -7.87
CA ILE A 193 -7.86 -1.71 -7.16
C ILE A 193 -7.23 -0.33 -6.97
N SER A 194 -6.86 -0.01 -5.73
CA SER A 194 -6.21 1.25 -5.37
C SER A 194 -4.84 1.03 -4.72
N GLY A 195 -3.99 2.06 -4.76
CA GLY A 195 -2.63 2.04 -4.21
C GLY A 195 -1.61 2.69 -5.15
N GLU A 196 -0.37 2.84 -4.69
CA GLU A 196 0.75 3.33 -5.51
C GLU A 196 1.33 2.18 -6.36
N VAL A 197 0.53 1.73 -7.32
CA VAL A 197 0.81 0.54 -8.14
C VAL A 197 0.48 0.78 -9.61
N ASN A 198 1.11 -0.01 -10.48
CA ASN A 198 0.75 -0.14 -11.88
C ASN A 198 0.00 -1.46 -12.07
N ILE A 199 -1.09 -1.42 -12.83
CA ILE A 199 -1.99 -2.57 -12.99
C ILE A 199 -2.09 -2.90 -14.47
N THR A 200 -1.82 -4.14 -14.82
CA THR A 200 -2.12 -4.70 -16.14
C THR A 200 -3.12 -5.84 -16.02
N ALA A 201 -4.08 -5.87 -16.93
CA ALA A 201 -5.09 -6.92 -17.00
C ALA A 201 -4.97 -7.65 -18.33
N THR A 202 -5.02 -8.99 -18.28
CA THR A 202 -5.04 -9.88 -19.42
C THR A 202 -6.33 -10.71 -19.37
N MET A 203 -7.19 -10.53 -20.37
CA MET A 203 -8.43 -11.27 -20.52
C MET A 203 -8.26 -12.37 -21.57
N ASN A 204 -8.59 -13.61 -21.21
CA ASN A 204 -8.62 -14.76 -22.10
C ASN A 204 -10.05 -14.91 -22.66
N TYR A 205 -10.19 -14.75 -23.98
CA TYR A 205 -11.46 -14.74 -24.67
C TYR A 205 -11.71 -15.99 -25.51
N ASP A 206 -12.99 -16.30 -25.71
CA ASP A 206 -13.41 -17.29 -26.69
C ASP A 206 -13.70 -16.57 -28.02
N ALA A 207 -13.00 -16.97 -29.08
CA ALA A 207 -13.16 -16.37 -30.41
C ALA A 207 -14.38 -16.93 -31.17
N LEU A 208 -15.00 -18.02 -30.70
CA LEU A 208 -16.09 -18.68 -31.41
C LEU A 208 -17.28 -17.73 -31.61
N GLY A 209 -17.59 -17.47 -32.88
CA GLY A 209 -18.72 -16.64 -33.28
C GLY A 209 -18.44 -15.13 -33.36
N PHE A 210 -17.20 -14.70 -33.06
CA PHE A 210 -16.78 -13.31 -33.16
C PHE A 210 -15.75 -13.11 -34.28
N ASP A 211 -15.77 -11.94 -34.91
CA ASP A 211 -14.68 -11.51 -35.79
C ASP A 211 -13.52 -11.01 -34.93
N GLU A 212 -12.47 -11.83 -34.78
CA GLU A 212 -11.27 -11.50 -34.02
C GLU A 212 -10.59 -10.20 -34.48
N GLY A 213 -10.77 -9.80 -35.74
CA GLY A 213 -10.27 -8.53 -36.28
C GLY A 213 -10.91 -7.31 -35.61
N THR A 214 -12.08 -7.47 -35.00
CA THR A 214 -12.88 -6.39 -34.41
C THR A 214 -12.82 -6.31 -32.88
N VAL A 215 -12.13 -7.25 -32.23
CA VAL A 215 -11.99 -7.28 -30.76
C VAL A 215 -11.30 -6.01 -30.27
N LYS A 216 -11.96 -5.33 -29.34
CA LYS A 216 -11.50 -4.08 -28.71
C LYS A 216 -11.76 -4.10 -27.21
N SER A 217 -10.86 -3.48 -26.45
CA SER A 217 -11.01 -3.25 -25.01
C SER A 217 -11.62 -1.88 -24.72
N TYR A 218 -12.51 -1.83 -23.72
CA TYR A 218 -13.17 -0.60 -23.29
C TYR A 218 -13.14 -0.45 -21.77
N GLN A 219 -13.06 0.81 -21.32
CA GLN A 219 -13.39 1.23 -19.96
C GLN A 219 -14.72 1.99 -19.97
N PHE A 220 -15.49 1.90 -18.90
CA PHE A 220 -16.69 2.68 -18.73
C PHE A 220 -16.41 3.93 -17.89
N ASN A 221 -16.74 5.10 -18.43
CA ASN A 221 -16.66 6.39 -17.73
C ASN A 221 -17.88 7.25 -18.11
N GLY A 222 -19.07 6.84 -17.65
CA GLY A 222 -20.38 7.35 -18.11
C GLY A 222 -20.78 6.88 -19.51
N LYS A 223 -19.82 6.41 -20.30
CA LYS A 223 -20.00 5.67 -21.56
C LYS A 223 -18.80 4.77 -21.80
N TRP A 224 -18.93 3.78 -22.67
CA TRP A 224 -17.79 2.96 -23.11
C TRP A 224 -16.79 3.79 -23.91
N VAL A 225 -15.53 3.78 -23.47
CA VAL A 225 -14.40 4.45 -24.12
C VAL A 225 -13.36 3.39 -24.48
N GLU A 226 -13.00 3.32 -25.76
CA GLU A 226 -11.99 2.38 -26.26
C GLU A 226 -10.63 2.67 -25.63
N MET A 227 -9.91 1.61 -25.27
CA MET A 227 -8.59 1.67 -24.64
C MET A 227 -7.52 1.07 -25.55
N PRO A 228 -6.27 1.56 -25.45
CA PRO A 228 -5.13 0.87 -26.03
C PRO A 228 -4.99 -0.55 -25.46
N MET A 229 -4.73 -1.52 -26.33
CA MET A 229 -4.50 -2.92 -25.95
C MET A 229 -3.41 -3.56 -26.80
N SER A 230 -2.85 -4.65 -26.27
CA SER A 230 -2.08 -5.64 -27.03
C SER A 230 -2.93 -6.90 -27.20
N LYS A 231 -2.96 -7.46 -28.40
CA LYS A 231 -3.73 -8.66 -28.74
C LYS A 231 -2.77 -9.77 -29.15
N ASP A 232 -2.92 -10.94 -28.53
CA ASP A 232 -2.31 -12.19 -28.96
C ASP A 232 -3.42 -13.12 -29.45
N THR A 233 -3.56 -13.23 -30.77
CA THR A 233 -4.58 -14.07 -31.41
C THR A 233 -4.27 -15.56 -31.29
N SER A 234 -3.01 -15.94 -31.06
CA SER A 234 -2.64 -17.36 -30.91
C SER A 234 -3.01 -17.87 -29.53
N ALA A 235 -2.90 -17.01 -28.51
CA ALA A 235 -3.29 -17.30 -27.13
C ALA A 235 -4.74 -16.91 -26.80
N HIS A 236 -5.44 -16.25 -27.73
CA HIS A 236 -6.74 -15.61 -27.52
C HIS A 236 -6.76 -14.72 -26.27
N THR A 237 -5.78 -13.82 -26.17
CA THR A 237 -5.69 -12.89 -25.03
C THR A 237 -5.64 -11.43 -25.47
N ILE A 238 -6.27 -10.58 -24.66
CA ILE A 238 -6.18 -9.12 -24.75
C ILE A 238 -5.53 -8.61 -23.47
N THR A 239 -4.45 -7.83 -23.59
CA THR A 239 -3.77 -7.20 -22.45
C THR A 239 -3.87 -5.68 -22.53
N PHE A 240 -4.23 -5.04 -21.42
CA PHE A 240 -4.32 -3.58 -21.32
C PHE A 240 -3.89 -3.08 -19.94
N THR A 241 -3.54 -1.79 -19.85
CA THR A 241 -3.15 -1.13 -18.60
C THR A 241 -4.35 -0.42 -17.98
N ILE A 242 -4.51 -0.57 -16.66
CA ILE A 242 -5.54 0.11 -15.87
C ILE A 242 -4.91 1.36 -15.25
N THR A 243 -5.41 2.54 -15.63
CA THR A 243 -4.82 3.84 -15.27
C THR A 243 -5.63 4.61 -14.22
N SER A 244 -6.80 4.11 -13.82
CA SER A 244 -7.71 4.81 -12.90
C SER A 244 -8.72 3.85 -12.28
N ALA A 245 -9.33 4.25 -11.15
CA ALA A 245 -10.43 3.53 -10.48
C ALA A 245 -11.77 3.58 -11.26
N HIS A 246 -11.72 3.74 -12.58
CA HIS A 246 -12.91 3.75 -13.43
C HIS A 246 -13.29 2.32 -13.79
N THR A 247 -14.29 1.83 -13.07
CA THR A 247 -14.93 0.55 -13.35
C THR A 247 -16.27 0.78 -14.05
N PRO A 248 -16.72 -0.16 -14.91
CA PRO A 248 -16.10 -1.44 -15.30
C PRO A 248 -15.23 -1.44 -16.58
N TYR A 249 -14.63 -2.60 -16.88
CA TYR A 249 -13.89 -2.92 -18.11
C TYR A 249 -14.56 -4.03 -18.91
N ALA A 250 -14.51 -3.98 -20.25
CA ALA A 250 -15.10 -5.01 -21.11
C ALA A 250 -14.35 -5.21 -22.43
N LEU A 251 -14.53 -6.40 -23.01
CA LEU A 251 -14.19 -6.71 -24.39
C LEU A 251 -15.47 -6.80 -25.22
N PHE A 252 -15.45 -6.11 -26.36
CA PHE A 252 -16.52 -6.20 -27.35
C PHE A 252 -15.95 -6.57 -28.73
N ALA A 253 -16.73 -7.29 -29.52
CA ALA A 253 -16.42 -7.65 -30.91
C ALA A 253 -17.69 -7.77 -31.77
N ALA A 254 -17.55 -7.62 -33.08
CA ALA A 254 -18.62 -7.94 -34.04
C ALA A 254 -18.76 -9.45 -34.17
N LEU A 255 -19.95 -9.92 -34.56
CA LEU A 255 -20.16 -11.34 -34.88
C LEU A 255 -19.46 -11.68 -36.20
N THR A 256 -18.92 -12.89 -36.31
CA THR A 256 -18.42 -13.40 -37.61
C THR A 256 -19.58 -13.39 -38.61
N PRO A 257 -19.41 -12.81 -39.81
CA PRO A 257 -20.44 -12.87 -40.83
C PRO A 257 -20.77 -14.34 -41.12
N THR A 258 -22.00 -14.76 -40.87
CA THR A 258 -22.44 -16.06 -41.36
C THR A 258 -22.44 -15.97 -42.87
N THR A 259 -21.45 -16.59 -43.52
CA THR A 259 -21.50 -16.82 -44.96
C THR A 259 -22.68 -17.76 -45.17
N THR A 260 -23.87 -17.18 -45.28
CA THR A 260 -25.07 -17.86 -45.73
C THR A 260 -24.70 -18.32 -47.12
N GLY A 261 -24.23 -19.57 -47.20
CA GLY A 261 -23.75 -20.14 -48.44
C GLY A 261 -24.82 -19.90 -49.47
N GLY A 262 -24.52 -19.07 -50.46
CA GLY A 262 -25.34 -18.85 -51.63
C GLY A 262 -25.37 -20.14 -52.45
N GLY A 263 -25.97 -21.18 -51.89
CA GLY A 263 -26.27 -22.42 -52.57
C GLY A 263 -27.59 -22.24 -53.29
N GLY A 264 -27.50 -22.01 -54.60
CA GLY A 264 -28.47 -22.49 -55.57
C GLY A 264 -29.88 -21.88 -55.51
N SER A 265 -30.14 -21.03 -56.50
CA SER A 265 -31.45 -20.85 -57.15
C SER A 265 -32.39 -22.05 -57.02
N GLY A 266 -33.54 -21.90 -56.36
CA GLY A 266 -34.53 -22.96 -56.28
C GLY A 266 -35.82 -22.66 -55.50
N GLY A 267 -36.55 -21.61 -55.85
CA GLY A 267 -37.99 -21.52 -55.58
C GLY A 267 -38.44 -20.46 -54.57
N PRO A 268 -39.51 -19.71 -54.86
CA PRO A 268 -40.09 -18.76 -53.93
C PRO A 268 -40.87 -19.50 -52.85
N VAL A 269 -40.29 -19.65 -51.66
CA VAL A 269 -41.06 -19.99 -50.45
C VAL A 269 -41.28 -18.71 -49.67
N ALA A 270 -42.49 -18.18 -49.83
CA ALA A 270 -43.02 -17.12 -48.99
C ALA A 270 -43.30 -17.67 -47.59
N GLY A 271 -42.72 -17.06 -46.56
CA GLY A 271 -43.22 -17.19 -45.19
C GLY A 271 -42.17 -17.28 -44.10
N GLY A 272 -41.75 -16.11 -43.61
CA GLY A 272 -41.77 -15.85 -42.17
C GLY A 272 -40.59 -16.31 -41.31
N ARG A 273 -40.01 -15.29 -40.65
CA ARG A 273 -39.27 -15.30 -39.37
C ARG A 273 -37.77 -15.57 -39.44
N SER A 274 -37.03 -14.46 -39.39
CA SER A 274 -35.61 -14.39 -39.03
C SER A 274 -35.39 -15.06 -37.66
N ALA A 275 -34.63 -16.16 -37.66
CA ALA A 275 -34.16 -16.80 -36.45
C ALA A 275 -33.00 -15.99 -35.86
N ILE A 276 -33.21 -15.46 -34.66
CA ILE A 276 -32.14 -14.95 -33.80
C ILE A 276 -31.36 -16.17 -33.34
N ILE A 277 -30.13 -16.35 -33.83
CA ILE A 277 -29.20 -17.31 -33.23
C ILE A 277 -28.71 -16.66 -31.93
N GLN A 278 -29.48 -16.87 -30.87
CA GLN A 278 -29.02 -16.67 -29.51
C GLN A 278 -28.23 -17.92 -29.15
N THR A 279 -26.92 -17.90 -29.40
CA THR A 279 -25.98 -18.91 -28.89
C THR A 279 -25.84 -18.72 -27.38
N THR A 280 -26.85 -19.15 -26.63
CA THR A 280 -26.72 -19.40 -25.20
C THR A 280 -25.90 -20.66 -25.01
N SER A 281 -24.59 -20.51 -24.81
CA SER A 281 -23.73 -21.57 -24.27
C SER A 281 -23.98 -21.70 -22.76
N THR A 282 -25.19 -22.15 -22.39
CA THR A 282 -25.53 -22.50 -21.02
C THR A 282 -24.94 -23.87 -20.70
N THR A 283 -23.70 -23.89 -20.21
CA THR A 283 -23.15 -25.10 -19.57
C THR A 283 -23.61 -25.11 -18.11
N THR A 284 -24.84 -25.54 -17.86
CA THR A 284 -25.36 -25.73 -16.51
C THR A 284 -24.75 -27.00 -15.91
N ALA A 285 -23.65 -26.86 -15.18
CA ALA A 285 -23.22 -27.88 -14.23
C ALA A 285 -24.16 -27.83 -13.02
N THR A 286 -25.02 -28.84 -12.87
CA THR A 286 -25.90 -29.02 -11.71
C THR A 286 -25.07 -29.35 -10.48
N LEU A 287 -24.75 -28.35 -9.66
CA LEU A 287 -24.29 -28.54 -8.28
C LEU A 287 -25.49 -28.92 -7.39
N PRO A 288 -25.32 -29.83 -6.42
CA PRO A 288 -26.39 -30.21 -5.50
C PRO A 288 -26.82 -29.01 -4.64
N ALA A 289 -28.13 -28.90 -4.44
CA ALA A 289 -28.79 -27.78 -3.76
C ALA A 289 -28.20 -27.48 -2.38
N GLN A 290 -27.71 -26.26 -2.21
CA GLN A 290 -27.34 -25.70 -0.92
C GLN A 290 -28.63 -25.34 -0.14
N PRO A 291 -28.75 -25.68 1.16
CA PRO A 291 -29.92 -25.31 1.95
C PRO A 291 -30.05 -23.78 2.09
N PRO A 292 -31.28 -23.27 2.30
CA PRO A 292 -31.57 -21.84 2.28
C PRO A 292 -30.74 -21.07 3.31
N SER A 293 -29.94 -20.12 2.83
CA SER A 293 -29.25 -19.14 3.65
C SER A 293 -30.27 -18.21 4.32
N ASN A 294 -30.13 -18.05 5.64
CA ASN A 294 -30.89 -17.11 6.45
C ASN A 294 -30.88 -15.67 5.89
N PRO A 295 -31.94 -14.87 6.15
CA PRO A 295 -32.01 -13.48 5.72
C PRO A 295 -30.88 -12.63 6.33
N PRO A 296 -30.46 -11.54 5.66
CA PRO A 296 -29.33 -10.74 6.09
C PRO A 296 -29.58 -10.11 7.45
N TYR A 297 -28.63 -10.32 8.37
CA TYR A 297 -28.51 -9.53 9.59
C TYR A 297 -28.28 -8.06 9.19
N GLN A 298 -29.29 -7.22 9.39
CA GLN A 298 -29.09 -5.77 9.41
C GLN A 298 -28.34 -5.41 10.71
N SER A 299 -27.02 -5.31 10.64
CA SER A 299 -26.25 -4.64 11.69
C SER A 299 -26.31 -3.13 11.46
N SER A 300 -27.21 -2.47 12.16
CA SER A 300 -27.21 -1.01 12.31
C SER A 300 -26.00 -0.60 13.16
N ALA A 301 -24.83 -0.47 12.54
CA ALA A 301 -23.70 0.22 13.13
C ALA A 301 -23.90 1.72 12.93
N THR A 302 -24.50 2.37 13.91
CA THR A 302 -24.51 3.83 14.05
C THR A 302 -23.07 4.29 14.25
N ASN A 303 -22.42 4.78 13.20
CA ASN A 303 -21.22 5.58 13.33
C ASN A 303 -21.61 6.90 14.00
N GLN A 304 -21.57 6.93 15.33
CA GLN A 304 -21.47 8.20 16.06
C GLN A 304 -20.04 8.72 15.90
N THR A 305 -19.87 9.67 15.00
CA THR A 305 -18.74 10.58 15.03
C THR A 305 -18.82 11.38 16.33
N GLN A 306 -18.05 10.97 17.35
CA GLN A 306 -17.79 11.82 18.49
C GLN A 306 -16.86 12.95 18.04
N SER A 307 -17.46 14.13 17.83
CA SER A 307 -16.74 15.39 17.69
C SER A 307 -16.11 15.73 19.04
N TYR A 308 -14.83 15.45 19.21
CA TYR A 308 -14.04 16.00 20.31
C TYR A 308 -13.85 17.50 20.06
N ASN A 309 -14.60 18.33 20.79
CA ASN A 309 -14.28 19.75 20.94
C ASN A 309 -12.97 19.86 21.74
N VAL A 310 -11.86 20.01 21.04
CA VAL A 310 -10.59 20.41 21.65
C VAL A 310 -10.69 21.89 22.02
N PRO A 311 -10.45 22.29 23.28
CA PRO A 311 -10.43 23.69 23.65
C PRO A 311 -9.32 24.41 22.89
N THR A 312 -9.67 25.48 22.17
CA THR A 312 -8.72 26.40 21.53
C THR A 312 -7.95 27.16 22.62
N GLY A 313 -6.94 26.51 23.20
CA GLY A 313 -5.96 27.10 24.09
C GLY A 313 -4.72 27.50 23.31
N MET A 314 -4.28 28.75 23.51
CA MET A 314 -3.12 29.39 22.91
C MET A 314 -1.90 28.47 22.76
N PHE A 315 -1.53 28.17 21.51
CA PHE A 315 -0.19 27.73 21.17
C PHE A 315 0.72 28.96 21.04
N LEU A 316 1.59 29.17 22.02
CA LEU A 316 2.76 30.04 21.86
C LEU A 316 3.74 29.31 20.93
N GLY A 317 4.04 29.94 19.80
CA GLY A 317 4.97 29.41 18.81
C GLY A 317 6.38 29.27 19.37
N VAL A 318 6.85 28.04 19.50
CA VAL A 318 8.28 27.73 19.58
C VAL A 318 8.77 27.52 18.15
N SER A 319 9.58 28.46 17.67
CA SER A 319 10.26 28.33 16.39
C SER A 319 11.30 27.20 16.49
N THR A 320 11.28 26.30 15.51
CA THR A 320 12.33 25.29 15.35
C THR A 320 13.60 25.98 14.89
N ALA A 321 14.46 26.34 15.83
CA ALA A 321 15.83 26.73 15.52
C ALA A 321 16.55 25.52 14.93
N THR A 322 16.85 25.57 13.63
CA THR A 322 17.68 24.57 12.96
C THR A 322 19.07 24.57 13.59
N TRP A 323 19.66 23.39 13.78
CA TRP A 323 20.97 23.18 14.41
C TRP A 323 22.11 24.04 13.82
N THR A 324 21.98 24.52 12.58
CA THR A 324 22.88 25.48 11.94
C THR A 324 22.91 26.85 12.61
N GLY A 325 21.83 27.30 13.27
CA GLY A 325 21.77 28.59 13.96
C GLY A 325 22.55 28.61 15.28
N ILE A 326 22.66 27.47 15.96
CA ILE A 326 23.37 27.34 17.25
C ILE A 326 24.89 27.45 17.06
N LEU A 327 25.43 26.93 15.94
CA LEU A 327 26.86 27.04 15.63
C LEU A 327 27.29 28.49 15.30
N ILE A 328 26.41 29.30 14.69
CA ILE A 328 26.71 30.71 14.38
C ILE A 328 26.69 31.57 15.66
N ALA A 329 25.78 31.30 16.60
CA ALA A 329 25.74 31.99 17.88
C ALA A 329 26.99 31.70 18.74
N LEU A 330 27.51 30.46 18.72
CA LEU A 330 28.72 30.11 19.46
C LEU A 330 29.99 30.78 18.90
N ALA A 331 30.08 30.95 17.57
CA ALA A 331 31.18 31.64 16.90
C ALA A 331 31.18 33.16 17.17
N MET A 332 30.00 33.79 17.30
CA MET A 332 29.93 35.23 17.63
C MET A 332 30.32 35.52 19.09
N ILE A 333 30.03 34.61 20.02
CA ILE A 333 30.43 34.77 21.43
C ILE A 333 31.95 34.63 21.61
N THR A 334 32.61 33.73 20.88
CA THR A 334 34.08 33.59 20.91
C THR A 334 34.79 34.77 20.21
N GLY A 335 34.23 35.30 19.12
CA GLY A 335 34.77 36.48 18.45
C GLY A 335 34.73 37.76 19.30
N ALA A 336 33.63 37.98 20.04
CA ALA A 336 33.48 39.14 20.92
C ALA A 336 34.44 39.11 22.12
N ALA A 337 34.71 37.92 22.68
CA ALA A 337 35.67 37.75 23.77
C ALA A 337 37.13 38.06 23.33
N LEU A 338 37.50 37.69 22.10
CA LEU A 338 38.83 37.97 21.55
C LEU A 338 39.05 39.46 21.24
N LEU A 339 38.01 40.16 20.78
CA LEU A 339 38.06 41.61 20.56
C LEU A 339 38.11 42.41 21.87
N TYR A 340 37.41 41.94 22.91
CA TYR A 340 37.43 42.59 24.24
C TYR A 340 38.78 42.43 24.96
N MET A 341 39.49 41.32 24.75
CA MET A 341 40.86 41.17 25.28
C MET A 341 41.88 42.04 24.55
N ARG A 342 41.69 42.31 23.24
CA ARG A 342 42.61 43.14 22.45
C ARG A 342 42.48 44.65 22.73
N SER A 343 41.32 45.12 23.21
CA SER A 343 41.12 46.54 23.53
C SER A 343 41.70 46.98 24.88
N ASN A 344 42.07 46.05 25.76
CA ASN A 344 42.58 46.36 27.10
C ASN A 344 44.12 46.43 27.19
N GLU A 345 44.85 46.23 26.09
CA GLU A 345 46.33 46.32 26.07
C GLU A 345 46.88 47.62 25.44
N MET A 346 46.05 48.54 24.96
CA MET A 346 46.52 49.81 24.38
C MET A 346 46.21 51.02 25.25
N TYR A 347 46.91 51.14 26.38
CA TYR A 347 47.20 52.45 26.99
C TYR A 347 48.67 52.49 27.43
N PRO A 348 49.60 52.98 26.59
CA PRO A 348 50.86 53.46 27.11
C PRO A 348 50.64 54.82 27.77
N PHE A 349 50.91 54.82 29.07
CA PHE A 349 51.20 55.97 29.91
C PHE A 349 51.94 57.08 29.15
N GLY A 350 51.41 58.29 29.27
CA GLY A 350 52.15 59.50 28.94
C GLY A 350 53.15 59.91 30.02
N LYS A 351 53.97 60.89 29.60
CA LYS A 351 54.83 61.83 30.35
C LYS A 351 56.27 61.36 30.63
N LYS A 352 57.21 61.93 29.88
CA LYS A 352 57.80 63.24 30.19
C LYS A 352 58.31 63.90 28.92
#